data_AF-A0A445M897-F1
#
_entry.id   AF-A0A445M897-F1
#
_cell.length_a   1.000
_cell.length_b   1.000
_cell.length_c   1.000
_cell.angle_alpha   90.00
_cell.angle_beta   90.00
_cell.angle_gamma   90.00
#
_symmetry.space_group_name_H-M   'P 1'
#
loop_
_entity.id
_entity.type
_entity.pdbx_description
1 polymer ?
#
loop_
_entity_poly.entity_id
_entity_poly.type
_entity_poly.pdbx_seq_one_letter_code
_entity_poly.pdbx_strand_id
1 'polypeptide(L)'
;MESGGNSLPSGSDGVKRKVSYFYDPEVGNYYYGQGHPMKPHRIRMTHALLAHYGLLQHMQVLKPMAAKDRDLCKFHADDYVAFLRGITPETQQDQLRQLKRFNVGEDCPVFDGLYSFCQTYAGGSVGGALKLNHGVCDIAINWAGGLHHAKKCEASGFCYVNDIVLAILELLKIHEVSQI
;
A
#
# COMPACT_ATOMS: atom_id res chain seq x y z
N MET A 1 11.99 33.39 -13.46
CA MET A 1 12.16 32.22 -12.57
C MET A 1 10.77 31.77 -12.16
N GLU A 2 10.14 30.91 -12.95
CA GLU A 2 8.89 30.27 -12.55
C GLU A 2 9.22 29.01 -11.74
N SER A 3 8.89 29.03 -10.46
CA SER A 3 8.91 27.83 -9.61
C SER A 3 7.77 26.91 -10.05
N GLY A 4 8.03 26.10 -11.08
CA GLY A 4 7.13 25.07 -11.56
C GLY A 4 6.85 24.04 -10.48
N GLY A 5 5.73 24.23 -9.76
CA GLY A 5 5.28 23.33 -8.70
C GLY A 5 4.90 21.94 -9.20
N ASN A 6 4.89 20.99 -8.27
CA ASN A 6 4.50 19.58 -8.40
C ASN A 6 3.00 19.40 -8.74
N SER A 7 2.53 20.07 -9.79
CA SER A 7 1.13 20.17 -10.12
C SER A 7 0.82 19.82 -11.57
N LEU A 8 -0.17 18.96 -11.75
CA LEU A 8 -0.78 18.67 -13.04
C LEU A 8 -1.85 19.75 -13.36
N PRO A 9 -2.04 20.14 -14.64
CA PRO A 9 -3.22 20.90 -15.05
C PRO A 9 -4.47 20.05 -14.76
N SER A 10 -5.47 20.60 -14.07
CA SER A 10 -6.58 19.82 -13.53
C SER A 10 -7.90 20.61 -13.49
N GLY A 11 -9.01 19.87 -13.65
CA GLY A 11 -10.39 20.18 -13.21
C GLY A 11 -11.17 21.26 -13.97
N SER A 12 -12.51 21.20 -13.90
CA SER A 12 -13.43 22.23 -14.43
C SER A 12 -13.28 23.60 -13.75
N ASP A 13 -12.61 23.66 -12.61
CA ASP A 13 -12.26 24.86 -11.84
C ASP A 13 -10.90 25.46 -12.23
N GLY A 14 -10.12 24.80 -13.09
CA GLY A 14 -8.82 25.31 -13.60
C GLY A 14 -7.69 25.36 -12.59
N VAL A 15 -7.86 24.82 -11.38
CA VAL A 15 -6.87 24.92 -10.29
C VAL A 15 -5.77 23.86 -10.45
N LYS A 16 -4.50 24.24 -10.35
CA LYS A 16 -3.38 23.28 -10.28
C LYS A 16 -3.38 22.59 -8.92
N ARG A 17 -3.42 21.25 -8.89
CA ARG A 17 -3.40 20.44 -7.66
C ARG A 17 -1.98 19.95 -7.36
N LYS A 18 -1.54 19.98 -6.11
CA LYS A 18 -0.30 19.38 -5.60
C LYS A 18 -0.46 17.87 -5.48
N VAL A 19 0.33 17.10 -6.23
CA VAL A 19 0.26 15.64 -6.25
C VAL A 19 1.45 15.04 -5.50
N SER A 20 1.18 14.11 -4.59
CA SER A 20 2.18 13.24 -3.98
C SER A 20 2.01 11.81 -4.48
N TYR A 21 3.08 11.20 -4.97
CA TYR A 21 3.08 9.85 -5.52
C TYR A 21 4.05 8.96 -4.74
N PHE A 22 3.54 7.88 -4.17
CA PHE A 22 4.30 6.93 -3.37
C PHE A 22 4.79 5.77 -4.22
N TYR A 23 6.10 5.52 -4.18
CA TYR A 23 6.74 4.43 -4.90
C TYR A 23 7.98 3.94 -4.16
N ASP A 24 8.07 2.63 -3.95
CA ASP A 24 9.29 1.95 -3.52
C ASP A 24 9.89 1.18 -4.72
N PRO A 25 11.17 1.41 -5.09
CA PRO A 25 11.83 0.67 -6.16
C PRO A 25 11.81 -0.86 -5.99
N GLU A 26 11.77 -1.35 -4.74
CA GLU A 26 11.79 -2.77 -4.41
C GLU A 26 10.43 -3.46 -4.58
N VAL A 27 9.33 -2.70 -4.64
CA VAL A 27 7.96 -3.28 -4.68
C VAL A 27 7.74 -4.21 -5.88
N GLY A 28 8.45 -3.97 -6.99
CA GLY A 28 8.38 -4.79 -8.18
C GLY A 28 9.18 -6.08 -8.14
N ASN A 29 9.99 -6.31 -7.08
CA ASN A 29 10.80 -7.51 -6.90
C ASN A 29 10.06 -8.63 -6.15
N TYR A 30 8.98 -8.31 -5.43
CA TYR A 30 8.20 -9.34 -4.74
C TYR A 30 7.50 -10.28 -5.72
N TYR A 31 7.51 -11.57 -5.40
CA TYR A 31 7.03 -12.63 -6.27
C TYR A 31 6.09 -13.57 -5.52
N TYR A 32 4.82 -13.55 -5.90
CA TYR A 32 3.78 -14.38 -5.27
C TYR A 32 3.95 -15.89 -5.55
N GLY A 33 4.79 -16.29 -6.50
CA GLY A 33 4.99 -17.68 -6.88
C GLY A 33 4.66 -17.99 -8.34
N GLN A 34 5.05 -19.20 -8.75
CA GLN A 34 4.84 -19.68 -10.11
C GLN A 34 3.35 -19.83 -10.41
N GLY A 35 2.93 -19.41 -11.60
CA GLY A 35 1.53 -19.48 -12.03
C GLY A 35 0.60 -18.44 -11.37
N HIS A 36 0.99 -17.80 -10.27
CA HIS A 36 0.11 -16.87 -9.55
C HIS A 36 -0.17 -15.58 -10.34
N PRO A 37 -1.43 -15.10 -10.45
CA PRO A 37 -1.79 -13.98 -11.32
C PRO A 37 -1.37 -12.60 -10.78
N MET A 38 -1.29 -12.42 -9.46
CA MET A 38 -0.79 -11.17 -8.87
C MET A 38 0.71 -11.01 -9.16
N LYS A 39 1.06 -10.00 -9.96
CA LYS A 39 2.45 -9.64 -10.31
C LYS A 39 2.79 -8.23 -9.80
N PRO A 40 3.42 -8.07 -8.62
CA PRO A 40 3.85 -6.76 -8.10
C PRO A 40 4.72 -5.96 -9.10
N HIS A 41 5.42 -6.65 -10.01
CA HIS A 41 6.15 -6.04 -11.12
C HIS A 41 5.35 -5.01 -11.94
N ARG A 42 4.02 -5.17 -12.04
CA ARG A 42 3.14 -4.20 -12.72
C ARG A 42 3.31 -2.77 -12.18
N ILE A 43 3.59 -2.61 -10.89
CA ILE A 43 3.80 -1.30 -10.24
C ILE A 43 5.11 -0.66 -10.74
N ARG A 44 6.18 -1.46 -10.92
CA ARG A 44 7.43 -1.00 -11.53
C ARG A 44 7.23 -0.59 -12.97
N MET A 45 6.44 -1.34 -13.74
CA MET A 45 6.11 -0.97 -15.13
C MET A 45 5.35 0.36 -15.18
N THR A 46 4.35 0.56 -14.30
CA THR A 46 3.65 1.84 -14.19
C THR A 46 4.61 2.99 -13.88
N HIS A 47 5.50 2.83 -12.90
CA HIS A 47 6.51 3.85 -12.56
C HIS A 47 7.40 4.21 -13.76
N ALA A 48 7.90 3.20 -14.48
CA ALA A 48 8.75 3.40 -15.66
C ALA A 48 8.01 4.17 -16.79
N LEU A 49 6.74 3.85 -17.03
CA LEU A 49 5.91 4.59 -17.99
C LEU A 49 5.71 6.04 -17.57
N LEU A 50 5.37 6.30 -16.29
CA LEU A 50 5.22 7.66 -15.76
C LEU A 50 6.53 8.47 -15.92
N ALA A 51 7.69 7.84 -15.72
CA ALA A 51 9.00 8.45 -15.97
C ALA A 51 9.20 8.79 -17.44
N HIS A 52 8.91 7.85 -18.34
CA HIS A 52 9.11 8.05 -19.78
C HIS A 52 8.19 9.13 -20.38
N TYR A 53 6.97 9.24 -19.85
CA TYR A 53 6.05 10.34 -20.20
C TYR A 53 6.42 11.69 -19.57
N GLY A 54 7.48 11.77 -18.77
CA GLY A 54 7.88 12.99 -18.07
C GLY A 54 6.91 13.41 -16.97
N LEU A 55 6.02 12.52 -16.49
CA LEU A 55 5.00 12.87 -15.49
C LEU A 55 5.58 12.99 -14.08
N LEU A 56 6.66 12.27 -13.77
CA LEU A 56 7.29 12.31 -12.45
C LEU A 56 7.71 13.73 -12.03
N GLN A 57 8.13 14.58 -12.98
CA GLN A 57 8.56 15.95 -12.69
C GLN A 57 7.39 16.88 -12.28
N HIS A 58 6.15 16.43 -12.47
CA HIS A 58 4.94 17.18 -12.13
C HIS A 58 4.31 16.71 -10.81
N MET A 59 5.01 15.89 -10.04
CA MET A 59 4.53 15.38 -8.75
C MET A 59 5.67 15.17 -7.75
N GLN A 60 5.34 15.17 -6.46
CA GLN A 60 6.29 14.82 -5.41
C GLN A 60 6.39 13.29 -5.31
N VAL A 61 7.46 12.70 -5.87
CA VAL A 61 7.73 11.26 -5.74
C VAL A 61 8.34 10.97 -4.37
N LEU A 62 7.72 10.06 -3.63
CA LEU A 62 8.07 9.74 -2.24
C LEU A 62 8.28 8.24 -2.08
N LYS A 63 9.34 7.86 -1.36
CA LYS A 63 9.47 6.50 -0.86
C LYS A 63 8.54 6.32 0.35
N PRO A 64 7.65 5.31 0.37
CA PRO A 64 6.80 5.07 1.53
C PRO A 64 7.65 4.67 2.75
N MET A 65 7.25 5.15 3.93
CA MET A 65 7.77 4.60 5.18
C MET A 65 7.06 3.29 5.48
N ALA A 66 7.80 2.22 5.77
CA ALA A 66 7.24 0.93 6.13
C ALA A 66 6.27 1.07 7.32
N ALA A 67 5.02 0.62 7.14
CA ALA A 67 4.03 0.60 8.22
C ALA A 67 4.52 -0.30 9.36
N LYS A 68 4.47 0.18 10.60
CA LYS A 68 4.89 -0.59 11.77
C LYS A 68 3.73 -1.48 12.23
N ASP A 69 4.03 -2.50 13.02
CA ASP A 69 3.03 -3.39 13.62
C ASP A 69 1.88 -2.61 14.27
N ARG A 70 2.21 -1.58 15.06
CA ARG A 70 1.23 -0.68 15.70
C ARG A 70 0.28 0.03 14.72
N ASP A 71 0.76 0.31 13.51
CA ASP A 71 -0.04 0.97 12.47
C ASP A 71 -1.00 -0.04 11.84
N LEU A 72 -0.52 -1.26 11.59
CA LEU A 72 -1.31 -2.36 11.05
C LEU A 72 -2.40 -2.84 12.05
N CYS A 73 -2.06 -2.90 13.33
CA CYS A 73 -2.95 -3.30 14.42
C CYS A 73 -4.07 -2.28 14.73
N LYS A 74 -4.06 -1.08 14.11
CA LYS A 74 -5.21 -0.16 14.19
C LYS A 74 -6.49 -0.79 13.64
N PHE A 75 -6.36 -1.71 12.67
CA PHE A 75 -7.48 -2.47 12.13
C PHE A 75 -7.31 -3.98 12.38
N HIS A 76 -6.16 -4.54 12.02
CA HIS A 76 -5.93 -5.97 12.07
C HIS A 76 -5.72 -6.48 13.51
N ALA A 77 -6.06 -7.75 13.75
CA ALA A 77 -5.78 -8.37 15.05
C ALA A 77 -4.27 -8.53 15.30
N ASP A 78 -3.84 -8.32 16.54
CA ASP A 78 -2.43 -8.39 16.93
C ASP A 78 -1.79 -9.75 16.61
N ASP A 79 -2.54 -10.84 16.80
CA ASP A 79 -2.06 -12.19 16.53
C ASP A 79 -1.94 -12.49 15.03
N TYR A 80 -2.78 -11.87 14.20
CA TYR A 80 -2.68 -11.95 12.75
C TYR A 80 -1.46 -11.18 12.22
N VAL A 81 -1.21 -9.96 12.73
CA VAL A 81 -0.01 -9.17 12.36
C VAL A 81 1.26 -9.88 12.83
N ALA A 82 1.27 -10.44 14.05
CA ALA A 82 2.38 -11.22 14.55
C ALA A 82 2.65 -12.47 13.69
N PHE A 83 1.60 -13.14 13.23
CA PHE A 83 1.70 -14.24 12.28
C PHE A 83 2.32 -13.80 10.95
N LEU A 84 1.80 -12.75 10.31
CA LEU A 84 2.34 -12.26 9.04
C LEU A 84 3.81 -11.84 9.15
N ARG A 85 4.22 -11.31 10.31
CA ARG A 85 5.62 -10.94 10.59
C ARG A 85 6.54 -12.15 10.75
N GLY A 86 6.01 -13.27 11.27
CA GLY A 86 6.79 -14.47 11.58
C GLY A 86 6.80 -15.54 10.49
N ILE A 87 5.80 -15.56 9.61
CA ILE A 87 5.66 -16.59 8.58
C ILE A 87 6.66 -16.37 7.43
N THR A 88 7.36 -17.44 7.06
CA THR A 88 8.31 -17.50 5.94
C THR A 88 8.15 -18.81 5.17
N PRO A 89 8.66 -18.91 3.94
CA PRO A 89 8.61 -20.17 3.19
C PRO A 89 9.22 -21.37 3.93
N GLU A 90 10.24 -21.13 4.77
CA GLU A 90 10.91 -22.16 5.57
C GLU A 90 10.08 -22.60 6.77
N THR A 91 9.34 -21.69 7.39
CA THR A 91 8.58 -21.94 8.63
C THR A 91 7.14 -22.39 8.39
N GLN A 92 6.65 -22.28 7.15
CA GLN A 92 5.24 -22.55 6.83
C GLN A 92 4.78 -23.97 7.17
N GLN A 93 5.67 -24.97 7.05
CA GLN A 93 5.33 -26.37 7.35
C GLN A 93 5.07 -26.60 8.85
N ASP A 94 5.67 -25.79 9.72
CA ASP A 94 5.46 -25.87 11.17
C ASP A 94 4.21 -25.11 11.63
N GLN A 95 3.62 -24.29 10.75
CA GLN A 95 2.53 -23.36 11.07
C GLN A 95 1.20 -23.69 10.37
N LEU A 96 0.98 -24.93 9.94
CA LEU A 96 -0.23 -25.37 9.20
C LEU A 96 -1.56 -24.95 9.85
N ARG A 97 -1.65 -25.00 11.18
CA ARG A 97 -2.86 -24.56 11.90
C ARG A 97 -3.11 -23.06 11.77
N GLN A 98 -2.06 -22.24 11.81
CA GLN A 98 -2.15 -20.79 11.65
C GLN A 98 -2.42 -20.40 10.20
N LEU A 99 -1.76 -21.06 9.24
CA LEU A 99 -2.02 -20.89 7.80
C LEU A 99 -3.50 -21.07 7.48
N LYS A 100 -4.11 -22.16 7.97
CA LYS A 100 -5.54 -22.42 7.80
C LYS A 100 -6.41 -21.38 8.52
N ARG A 101 -6.05 -21.00 9.76
CA ARG A 101 -6.80 -20.00 10.55
C ARG A 101 -6.83 -18.63 9.89
N PHE A 102 -5.73 -18.22 9.28
CA PHE A 102 -5.53 -16.88 8.72
C PHE A 102 -5.70 -16.83 7.20
N ASN A 103 -6.14 -17.94 6.60
CA ASN A 103 -6.40 -18.10 5.17
C ASN A 103 -5.19 -17.73 4.28
N VAL A 104 -4.00 -18.21 4.67
CA VAL A 104 -2.74 -18.05 3.93
C VAL A 104 -2.31 -19.42 3.40
N GLY A 105 -2.14 -19.55 2.09
CA GLY A 105 -1.97 -20.82 1.39
C GLY A 105 -2.23 -20.66 -0.12
N GLU A 106 -3.36 -21.18 -0.61
CA GLU A 106 -3.68 -21.27 -2.04
C GLU A 106 -3.67 -19.92 -2.77
N ASP A 107 -4.72 -19.11 -2.59
CA ASP A 107 -4.85 -17.80 -3.21
C ASP A 107 -4.01 -16.71 -2.51
N CYS A 108 -3.45 -17.02 -1.35
CA CYS A 108 -2.66 -16.07 -0.56
C CYS A 108 -1.37 -16.76 -0.12
N PRO A 109 -0.42 -17.01 -1.04
CA PRO A 109 0.77 -17.81 -0.78
C PRO A 109 1.75 -17.14 0.17
N VAL A 110 2.49 -17.96 0.91
CA VAL A 110 3.68 -17.51 1.62
C VAL A 110 4.81 -17.33 0.59
N PHE A 111 5.46 -16.17 0.61
CA PHE A 111 6.59 -15.86 -0.26
C PHE A 111 7.64 -15.00 0.45
N ASP A 112 8.85 -14.96 -0.11
CA ASP A 112 9.96 -14.20 0.46
C ASP A 112 9.64 -12.70 0.55
N GLY A 113 9.76 -12.17 1.77
CA GLY A 113 9.50 -10.76 2.03
C GLY A 113 8.01 -10.38 2.05
N LEU A 114 7.09 -11.33 2.22
CA LEU A 114 5.65 -11.09 2.34
C LEU A 114 5.30 -9.98 3.34
N TYR A 115 5.89 -9.99 4.55
CA TYR A 115 5.63 -8.94 5.53
C TYR A 115 6.12 -7.56 5.03
N SER A 116 7.34 -7.49 4.49
CA SER A 116 7.91 -6.25 3.94
C SER A 116 7.07 -5.70 2.79
N PHE A 117 6.51 -6.56 1.93
CA PHE A 117 5.55 -6.18 0.91
C PHE A 117 4.32 -5.51 1.55
N CYS A 118 3.75 -6.13 2.59
CA CYS A 118 2.64 -5.57 3.37
C CYS A 118 2.93 -4.20 3.96
N GLN A 119 4.09 -4.06 4.60
CA GLN A 119 4.50 -2.80 5.22
C GLN A 119 4.67 -1.68 4.18
N THR A 120 5.15 -2.02 2.98
CA THR A 120 5.44 -1.06 1.91
C THR A 120 4.15 -0.45 1.34
N TYR A 121 3.20 -1.28 0.91
CA TYR A 121 1.96 -0.74 0.33
C TYR A 121 1.07 -0.07 1.39
N ALA A 122 1.00 -0.63 2.61
CA ALA A 122 0.25 -0.02 3.70
C ALA A 122 0.85 1.33 4.12
N GLY A 123 2.18 1.40 4.17
CA GLY A 123 2.93 2.63 4.45
C GLY A 123 2.66 3.74 3.43
N GLY A 124 2.53 3.38 2.15
CA GLY A 124 2.16 4.33 1.09
C GLY A 124 0.75 4.92 1.29
N SER A 125 -0.24 4.08 1.61
CA SER A 125 -1.63 4.53 1.78
C SER A 125 -1.82 5.36 3.05
N VAL A 126 -1.25 4.93 4.18
CA VAL A 126 -1.27 5.70 5.44
C VAL A 126 -0.47 7.01 5.30
N GLY A 127 0.69 6.96 4.63
CA GLY A 127 1.47 8.15 4.33
C GLY A 127 0.72 9.16 3.44
N GLY A 128 -0.04 8.67 2.46
CA GLY A 128 -0.93 9.49 1.63
C GLY A 128 -2.02 10.17 2.45
N ALA A 129 -2.74 9.40 3.28
CA ALA A 129 -3.77 9.92 4.18
C ALA A 129 -3.22 11.00 5.13
N LEU A 130 -2.04 10.78 5.71
CA LEU A 130 -1.39 11.77 6.58
C LEU A 130 -1.08 13.09 5.84
N LYS A 131 -0.62 13.01 4.59
CA LYS A 131 -0.34 14.21 3.79
C LYS A 131 -1.60 14.97 3.39
N LEU A 132 -2.70 14.26 3.15
CA LEU A 132 -4.02 14.87 2.91
C LEU A 132 -4.52 15.59 4.17
N ASN A 133 -4.52 14.90 5.32
CA ASN A 133 -4.92 15.47 6.61
C ASN A 133 -4.17 16.75 6.98
N HIS A 134 -2.88 16.84 6.63
CA HIS A 134 -2.04 18.00 6.90
C HIS A 134 -2.06 19.06 5.79
N GLY A 135 -2.89 18.92 4.76
CA GLY A 135 -2.96 19.86 3.62
C GLY A 135 -1.67 19.97 2.79
N VAL A 136 -0.78 18.99 2.93
CA VAL A 136 0.53 18.99 2.24
C VAL A 136 0.34 18.74 0.75
N CYS A 137 -0.60 17.87 0.38
CA CYS A 137 -1.00 17.60 -1.00
C CYS A 137 -2.51 17.64 -1.15
N ASP A 138 -2.97 17.89 -2.37
CA ASP A 138 -4.38 17.82 -2.73
C ASP A 138 -4.76 16.42 -3.23
N ILE A 139 -3.78 15.69 -3.79
CA ILE A 139 -3.93 14.33 -4.30
C ILE A 139 -2.76 13.47 -3.81
N ALA A 140 -3.05 12.31 -3.24
CA ALA A 140 -2.06 11.29 -2.90
C ALA A 140 -2.31 10.02 -3.73
N ILE A 141 -1.26 9.48 -4.34
CA ILE A 141 -1.32 8.31 -5.23
C ILE A 141 -0.41 7.22 -4.68
N ASN A 142 -0.96 6.02 -4.48
CA ASN A 142 -0.20 4.81 -4.12
C ASN A 142 -0.69 3.63 -4.97
N TRP A 143 -0.02 3.35 -6.09
CA TRP A 143 -0.39 2.24 -6.98
C TRP A 143 -0.02 0.85 -6.44
N ALA A 144 0.76 0.78 -5.36
CA ALA A 144 1.05 -0.48 -4.69
C ALA A 144 -0.08 -0.93 -3.75
N GLY A 145 -0.91 0.01 -3.29
CA GLY A 145 -2.03 -0.24 -2.38
C GLY A 145 -3.32 -0.66 -3.10
N GLY A 146 -4.44 -0.48 -2.40
CA GLY A 146 -5.76 -0.87 -2.89
C GLY A 146 -6.12 -2.33 -2.62
N LEU A 147 -5.51 -2.96 -1.61
CA LEU A 147 -5.67 -4.37 -1.29
C LEU A 147 -6.93 -4.60 -0.43
N HIS A 148 -8.08 -4.44 -1.09
CA HIS A 148 -9.39 -4.32 -0.45
C HIS A 148 -10.00 -5.62 0.11
N HIS A 149 -9.48 -6.79 -0.23
CA HIS A 149 -10.08 -8.07 0.18
C HIS A 149 -9.66 -8.50 1.59
N ALA A 150 -8.53 -8.00 2.09
CA ALA A 150 -7.99 -8.35 3.40
C ALA A 150 -8.98 -8.02 4.53
N LYS A 151 -9.15 -8.97 5.46
CA LYS A 151 -10.08 -8.85 6.59
C LYS A 151 -9.31 -8.57 7.88
N LYS A 152 -10.03 -8.36 8.98
CA LYS A 152 -9.43 -8.07 10.28
C LYS A 152 -8.45 -9.16 10.75
N CYS A 153 -8.78 -10.43 10.50
CA CYS A 153 -8.04 -11.58 11.02
C CYS A 153 -7.71 -12.62 9.93
N GLU A 154 -7.78 -12.31 8.64
CA GLU A 154 -7.48 -13.28 7.58
C GLU A 154 -7.12 -12.59 6.26
N ALA A 155 -6.29 -13.26 5.47
CA ALA A 155 -6.01 -12.89 4.10
C ALA A 155 -7.17 -13.33 3.18
N SER A 156 -7.32 -12.67 2.04
CA SER A 156 -8.33 -13.05 1.04
C SER A 156 -7.98 -12.42 -0.30
N GLY A 157 -8.20 -13.13 -1.41
CA GLY A 157 -8.07 -12.57 -2.77
C GLY A 157 -6.75 -11.82 -3.00
N PHE A 158 -5.61 -12.48 -2.73
CA PHE A 158 -4.25 -11.93 -2.84
C PHE A 158 -3.88 -10.83 -1.83
N CYS A 159 -4.80 -10.44 -0.93
CA CYS A 159 -4.65 -9.33 0.01
C CYS A 159 -4.41 -9.84 1.44
N TYR A 160 -3.36 -9.32 2.10
CA TYR A 160 -3.00 -9.68 3.47
C TYR A 160 -3.31 -8.56 4.47
N VAL A 161 -2.92 -7.32 4.16
CA VAL A 161 -3.22 -6.12 4.95
C VAL A 161 -4.16 -5.24 4.14
N ASN A 162 -5.19 -4.69 4.81
CA ASN A 162 -6.14 -3.78 4.20
C ASN A 162 -5.65 -2.34 4.38
N ASP A 163 -4.81 -1.88 3.45
CA ASP A 163 -4.24 -0.54 3.47
C ASP A 163 -5.28 0.57 3.32
N ILE A 164 -6.41 0.26 2.66
CA ILE A 164 -7.53 1.20 2.47
C ILE A 164 -8.18 1.51 3.81
N VAL A 165 -8.51 0.47 4.60
CA VAL A 165 -9.09 0.66 5.93
C VAL A 165 -8.14 1.45 6.83
N LEU A 166 -6.85 1.13 6.80
CA LEU A 166 -5.84 1.86 7.57
C LEU A 166 -5.73 3.33 7.16
N ALA A 167 -5.79 3.62 5.85
CA ALA A 167 -5.78 4.99 5.34
C ALA A 167 -7.06 5.76 5.73
N ILE A 168 -8.23 5.12 5.63
CA ILE A 168 -9.51 5.71 6.06
C ILE A 168 -9.49 6.03 7.56
N LEU A 169 -9.00 5.12 8.40
CA LEU A 169 -8.85 5.36 9.84
C LEU A 169 -7.91 6.54 10.13
N GLU A 170 -6.90 6.76 9.29
CA GLU A 170 -6.03 7.94 9.40
C GLU A 170 -6.79 9.21 8.99
N LEU A 171 -7.53 9.20 7.88
CA LEU A 171 -8.34 10.33 7.42
C LEU A 171 -9.41 10.75 8.46
N LEU A 172 -10.07 9.78 9.09
CA LEU A 172 -11.10 9.99 10.11
C LEU A 172 -10.60 10.67 11.39
N LYS A 173 -9.30 10.94 11.53
CA LYS A 173 -8.77 11.79 12.61
C LYS A 173 -9.08 13.26 12.40
N ILE A 174 -9.32 13.69 11.16
CA ILE A 174 -9.55 15.08 10.77
C ILE A 174 -10.92 15.25 10.08
N HIS A 175 -11.35 14.25 9.32
CA HIS A 175 -12.58 14.29 8.52
C HIS A 175 -13.74 13.55 9.20
N GLU A 176 -14.96 14.05 9.02
CA GLU A 176 -16.16 13.36 9.47
C GLU A 176 -16.48 12.14 8.59
N VAL A 177 -17.19 11.15 9.14
CA VAL A 177 -17.63 9.97 8.40
C VAL A 177 -18.48 10.34 7.17
N SER A 178 -19.22 11.45 7.23
CA SER A 178 -20.02 11.97 6.11
C SER A 178 -19.18 12.46 4.92
N GLN A 179 -17.87 12.61 5.09
CA GLN A 179 -16.94 13.18 4.11
C GLN A 179 -16.02 12.14 3.46
N ILE A 180 -16.05 10.88 3.93
CA ILE A 180 -15.13 9.80 3.53
C ILE A 180 -15.87 8.70 2.77
#